data_AF-A0A2B4SF70-F1
#
_entry.id   AF-A0A2B4SF70-F1
#
_cell.length_a   1.000
_cell.length_b   1.000
_cell.length_c   1.000
_cell.angle_alpha   90.00
_cell.angle_beta   90.00
_cell.angle_gamma   90.00
#
_symmetry.space_group_name_H-M   'P 1'
#
loop_
_entity.id
_entity.type
_entity.pdbx_description
1 polymer ?
#
loop_
_entity_poly.entity_id
_entity_poly.type
_entity_poly.pdbx_seq_one_letter_code
_entity_poly.pdbx_strand_id
1 'polypeptide(L)'
;MSAHAFDVRRQCREIILDITDKQGNSSLDDTKAVRKWLLCNREVPTRLQGKLPRCGLSAVSMAVELIKREEDDNYVASSAQKLYEEELDNLLILAKSRGFSNQGELYSAENLACLAEEFYGVECSVMSNGLEDHHSTVSKLLKGTAVLVPYDADKNNKPCLENGHRAHWALLTGVMCELSDNSIDWTLFEQDVDVPTLFYASPSQSFVLPPNCTLQHVYFCIKHGKSNHTAVWTLESLKSSNANLLELDPKRRLAGNWVVPRDDLRVGLCQKIVLMSGKSYKTEYQL
;
A
#
# COMPACT_ATOMS: atom_id res chain seq x y z
N MET A 1 -21.46 10.41 6.88
CA MET A 1 -20.01 10.45 7.13
C MET A 1 -19.43 11.57 6.27
N SER A 2 -18.93 12.65 6.86
CA SER A 2 -18.53 13.85 6.11
C SER A 2 -17.19 13.64 5.38
N ALA A 3 -16.96 14.41 4.32
CA ALA A 3 -15.71 14.41 3.55
C ALA A 3 -14.44 14.60 4.42
N HIS A 4 -14.59 15.17 5.62
CA HIS A 4 -13.52 15.36 6.60
C HIS A 4 -13.07 14.10 7.35
N ALA A 5 -13.79 12.97 7.27
CA ALA A 5 -13.46 11.75 8.02
C ALA A 5 -12.30 10.93 7.38
N PHE A 6 -11.84 11.32 6.20
CA PHE A 6 -10.89 10.55 5.40
C PHE A 6 -9.66 11.35 4.96
N ASP A 7 -9.47 12.54 5.53
CA ASP A 7 -8.19 13.24 5.45
C ASP A 7 -7.13 12.41 6.19
N VAL A 8 -6.05 12.05 5.50
CA VAL A 8 -4.95 11.25 6.06
C VAL A 8 -4.31 11.99 7.22
N ARG A 9 -4.07 13.31 7.09
CA ARG A 9 -3.44 14.10 8.16
C ARG A 9 -4.31 14.08 9.42
N ARG A 10 -5.62 14.27 9.27
CA ARG A 10 -6.56 14.17 10.38
C ARG A 10 -6.56 12.78 11.04
N GLN A 11 -6.64 11.69 10.26
CA GLN A 11 -6.59 10.32 10.80
C GLN A 11 -5.30 10.11 11.61
N CYS A 12 -4.16 10.59 11.10
CA CYS A 12 -2.88 10.54 11.79
C CYS A 12 -2.89 11.31 13.12
N ARG A 13 -3.42 12.55 13.14
CA ARG A 13 -3.57 13.33 14.38
C ARG A 13 -4.42 12.59 15.41
N GLU A 14 -5.57 12.06 15.01
CA GLU A 14 -6.48 11.32 15.89
C GLU A 14 -5.80 10.07 16.49
N ILE A 15 -5.02 9.34 15.69
CA ILE A 15 -4.25 8.18 16.16
C ILE A 15 -3.18 8.59 17.18
N ILE A 16 -2.41 9.65 16.89
CA ILE A 16 -1.32 10.10 17.78
C ILE A 16 -1.89 10.59 19.12
N LEU A 17 -2.99 11.33 19.09
CA LEU A 17 -3.67 11.80 20.30
C LEU A 17 -4.20 10.62 21.14
N ASP A 18 -4.86 9.64 20.53
CA ASP A 18 -5.35 8.44 21.22
C ASP A 18 -4.21 7.62 21.88
N ILE A 19 -3.07 7.50 21.20
CA ILE A 19 -1.88 6.84 21.77
C ILE A 19 -1.32 7.64 22.93
N THR A 20 -1.26 8.96 22.80
CA THR A 20 -0.72 9.86 23.84
C THR A 20 -1.60 9.83 25.08
N ASP A 21 -2.92 9.90 24.93
CA ASP A 21 -3.89 9.85 26.04
C ASP A 21 -3.83 8.53 26.80
N LYS A 22 -3.71 7.41 26.09
CA LYS A 22 -3.57 6.07 26.71
C LYS A 22 -2.28 5.92 27.50
N GLN A 23 -1.23 6.65 27.14
CA GLN A 23 0.08 6.57 27.79
C GLN A 23 0.31 7.62 28.88
N GLY A 24 -0.38 8.76 28.82
CA GLY A 24 -0.39 9.75 29.91
C GLY A 24 -0.96 9.20 31.23
N ASN A 25 -1.72 8.10 31.17
CA ASN A 25 -2.22 7.37 32.33
C ASN A 25 -1.24 6.31 32.89
N SER A 26 -0.04 6.14 32.31
CA SER A 26 0.98 5.20 32.78
C SER A 26 2.34 5.88 33.02
N SER A 27 2.53 6.31 34.28
CA SER A 27 3.79 6.69 34.98
C SER A 27 4.52 7.98 34.57
N LEU A 28 4.90 8.73 35.62
CA LEU A 28 5.89 9.80 35.64
C LEU A 28 7.29 9.20 35.49
N ASP A 29 7.93 9.39 34.34
CA ASP A 29 9.38 9.18 34.21
C ASP A 29 9.97 10.30 33.34
N ASP A 30 10.77 11.16 33.97
CA ASP A 30 11.24 12.47 33.50
C ASP A 30 12.37 12.41 32.44
N THR A 31 12.53 11.26 31.76
CA THR A 31 13.57 11.07 30.73
C THR A 31 13.08 10.52 29.39
N LYS A 32 11.75 10.49 29.15
CA LYS A 32 11.22 10.09 27.83
C LYS A 32 11.66 11.10 26.77
N ALA A 33 12.60 10.70 25.91
CA ALA A 33 12.92 11.41 24.68
C ALA A 33 11.61 11.80 23.95
N VAL A 34 11.54 13.05 23.49
CA VAL A 34 10.34 13.55 22.80
C VAL A 34 10.08 12.66 21.58
N ARG A 35 8.93 11.99 21.59
CA ARG A 35 8.49 11.13 20.50
C ARG A 35 8.22 11.96 19.27
N LYS A 36 8.71 11.51 18.13
CA LYS A 36 8.48 12.17 16.86
C LYS A 36 7.93 11.20 15.85
N TRP A 37 6.92 11.66 15.15
CA TRP A 37 6.17 10.91 14.16
C TRP A 37 6.47 11.47 12.79
N LEU A 38 6.78 10.59 11.85
CA LEU A 38 6.93 10.95 10.46
C LEU A 38 5.75 10.40 9.67
N LEU A 39 5.02 11.27 8.96
CA LEU A 39 4.06 10.91 7.92
C LEU A 39 4.67 11.20 6.56
N CYS A 40 4.79 10.16 5.73
CA CYS A 40 5.12 10.26 4.32
C CYS A 40 3.98 9.64 3.53
N ASN A 41 3.17 10.44 2.82
CA ASN A 41 2.07 9.95 2.00
C ASN A 41 2.06 10.63 0.64
N ARG A 42 2.04 9.82 -0.43
CA ARG A 42 1.95 10.28 -1.81
C ARG A 42 0.52 10.12 -2.30
N GLU A 43 -0.12 11.21 -2.68
CA GLU A 43 -1.49 11.16 -3.16
C GLU A 43 -1.56 10.63 -4.60
N VAL A 44 -2.49 9.70 -4.81
CA VAL A 44 -2.85 9.17 -6.13
C VAL A 44 -4.37 9.27 -6.32
N PRO A 45 -4.87 9.58 -7.53
CA PRO A 45 -6.29 9.52 -7.83
C PRO A 45 -6.86 8.12 -7.59
N THR A 46 -8.11 8.06 -7.11
CA THR A 46 -8.77 6.76 -6.93
C THR A 46 -9.16 6.20 -8.29
N ARG A 47 -8.75 4.96 -8.51
CA ARG A 47 -9.11 4.15 -9.67
C ARG A 47 -10.05 3.04 -9.20
N LEU A 48 -11.36 3.23 -9.32
CA LEU A 48 -12.35 2.27 -8.80
C LEU A 48 -12.37 0.97 -9.63
N GLN A 49 -12.55 -0.19 -9.01
CA GLN A 49 -12.52 -1.48 -9.73
C GLN A 49 -13.77 -1.73 -10.61
N GLY A 50 -14.83 -0.93 -10.43
CA GLY A 50 -16.13 -1.13 -11.07
C GLY A 50 -16.92 -2.31 -10.49
N LYS A 51 -17.77 -2.94 -11.31
CA LYS A 51 -18.63 -4.07 -10.90
C LYS A 51 -17.91 -5.43 -10.96
N LEU A 52 -16.79 -5.51 -11.64
CA LEU A 52 -16.00 -6.73 -11.82
C LEU A 52 -15.00 -6.94 -10.66
N PRO A 53 -14.49 -8.15 -10.44
CA PRO A 53 -13.51 -8.46 -9.40
C PRO A 53 -12.08 -7.94 -9.70
N ARG A 54 -11.94 -6.81 -10.40
CA ARG A 54 -10.68 -6.23 -10.93
C ARG A 54 -9.84 -5.46 -9.89
N CYS A 55 -9.85 -5.89 -8.63
CA CYS A 55 -9.18 -5.14 -7.56
C CYS A 55 -7.65 -5.08 -7.72
N GLY A 56 -7.01 -6.16 -8.17
CA GLY A 56 -5.57 -6.16 -8.46
C GLY A 56 -5.22 -5.24 -9.63
N LEU A 57 -6.04 -5.24 -10.69
CA LEU A 57 -5.86 -4.37 -11.85
C LEU A 57 -5.94 -2.89 -11.47
N SER A 58 -6.96 -2.53 -10.70
CA SER A 58 -7.12 -1.19 -10.12
C SER A 58 -5.93 -0.80 -9.23
N ALA A 59 -5.44 -1.72 -8.39
CA ALA A 59 -4.31 -1.46 -7.50
C ALA A 59 -3.00 -1.21 -8.28
N VAL A 60 -2.67 -2.04 -9.27
CA VAL A 60 -1.51 -1.85 -10.15
C VAL A 60 -1.61 -0.54 -10.92
N SER A 61 -2.78 -0.24 -11.46
CA SER A 61 -3.03 0.99 -12.20
C SER A 61 -2.80 2.25 -11.32
N MET A 62 -3.18 2.21 -10.04
CA MET A 62 -2.82 3.27 -9.08
C MET A 62 -1.33 3.28 -8.75
N ALA A 63 -0.68 2.11 -8.62
CA ALA A 63 0.76 2.05 -8.34
C ALA A 63 1.59 2.68 -9.45
N VAL A 64 1.23 2.44 -10.72
CA VAL A 64 1.92 3.02 -11.88
C VAL A 64 1.72 4.53 -11.95
N GLU A 65 0.52 5.02 -11.67
CA GLU A 65 0.27 6.47 -11.54
C GLU A 65 1.14 7.10 -10.46
N LEU A 66 1.32 6.40 -9.32
CA LEU A 66 2.16 6.86 -8.22
C LEU A 66 3.64 6.96 -8.64
N ILE A 67 4.14 5.98 -9.39
CA ILE A 67 5.51 5.96 -9.91
C ILE A 67 5.73 7.06 -10.95
N LYS A 68 4.82 7.22 -11.93
CA LYS A 68 4.97 8.21 -13.01
C LYS A 68 4.99 9.65 -12.52
N ARG A 69 4.24 9.95 -11.47
CA ARG A 69 4.25 11.28 -10.84
C ARG A 69 5.57 11.62 -10.16
N GLU A 70 6.36 10.63 -9.76
CA GLU A 70 7.72 10.88 -9.25
C GLU A 70 8.71 11.16 -10.38
N GLU A 71 8.49 10.58 -11.57
CA GLU A 71 9.40 10.75 -12.71
C GLU A 71 9.17 12.07 -13.46
N ASP A 72 7.95 12.63 -13.42
CA ASP A 72 7.59 13.85 -14.13
C ASP A 72 6.61 14.72 -13.31
N ASP A 73 7.13 15.77 -12.66
CA ASP A 73 6.34 16.76 -11.92
C ASP A 73 5.30 17.51 -12.80
N ASN A 74 5.45 17.47 -14.14
CA ASN A 74 4.48 18.04 -15.08
C ASN A 74 3.45 17.01 -15.60
N TYR A 75 3.47 15.77 -15.09
CA TYR A 75 2.53 14.73 -15.49
C TYR A 75 1.10 15.10 -15.12
N VAL A 76 0.31 15.52 -16.12
CA VAL A 76 -1.12 15.75 -15.96
C VAL A 76 -1.82 14.39 -15.96
N ALA A 77 -2.28 13.97 -14.79
CA ALA A 77 -3.08 12.76 -14.65
C ALA A 77 -4.27 12.79 -15.62
N SER A 78 -4.38 11.75 -16.45
CA SER A 78 -5.54 11.54 -17.31
C SER A 78 -6.78 11.31 -16.44
N SER A 79 -7.58 12.36 -16.28
CA SER A 79 -8.76 12.37 -15.41
C SER A 79 -10.04 11.84 -16.09
N ALA A 80 -9.93 11.37 -17.35
CA ALA A 80 -11.09 10.86 -18.06
C ALA A 80 -11.43 9.44 -17.60
N GLN A 81 -12.53 9.30 -16.85
CA GLN A 81 -13.09 8.02 -16.39
C GLN A 81 -13.18 6.95 -17.51
N LYS A 82 -13.46 7.38 -18.75
CA LYS A 82 -13.53 6.51 -19.93
C LYS A 82 -12.17 5.85 -20.26
N LEU A 83 -11.08 6.62 -20.20
CA LEU A 83 -9.74 6.11 -20.48
C LEU A 83 -9.30 5.08 -19.43
N TYR A 84 -9.71 5.29 -18.17
CA TYR A 84 -9.41 4.35 -17.09
C TYR A 84 -10.19 3.03 -17.21
N GLU A 85 -11.47 3.06 -17.59
CA GLU A 85 -12.23 1.83 -17.82
C GLU A 85 -11.66 1.01 -18.99
N GLU A 86 -11.29 1.68 -20.09
CA GLU A 86 -10.61 1.06 -21.22
C GLU A 86 -9.26 0.44 -20.83
N GLU A 87 -8.49 1.12 -19.97
CA GLU A 87 -7.24 0.59 -19.41
C GLU A 87 -7.47 -0.69 -18.59
N LEU A 88 -8.46 -0.71 -17.70
CA LEU A 88 -8.81 -1.91 -16.92
C LEU A 88 -9.29 -3.06 -17.80
N ASP A 89 -10.04 -2.77 -18.86
CA ASP A 89 -10.50 -3.78 -19.81
C ASP A 89 -9.34 -4.39 -20.58
N ASN A 90 -8.38 -3.57 -21.02
CA ASN A 90 -7.16 -4.04 -21.68
C ASN A 90 -6.29 -4.90 -20.74
N LEU A 91 -6.15 -4.47 -19.49
CA LEU A 91 -5.48 -5.27 -18.45
C LEU A 91 -6.18 -6.62 -18.23
N LEU A 92 -7.51 -6.63 -18.21
CA LEU A 92 -8.29 -7.86 -18.06
C LEU A 92 -8.13 -8.78 -19.27
N ILE A 93 -8.10 -8.24 -20.49
CA ILE A 93 -7.83 -9.00 -21.72
C ILE A 93 -6.46 -9.68 -21.62
N LEU A 94 -5.44 -8.96 -21.18
CA LEU A 94 -4.10 -9.52 -20.99
C LEU A 94 -4.06 -10.58 -19.88
N ALA A 95 -4.69 -10.32 -18.73
CA ALA A 95 -4.77 -11.29 -17.64
C ALA A 95 -5.44 -12.60 -18.09
N LYS A 96 -6.48 -12.51 -18.93
CA LYS A 96 -7.14 -13.67 -19.53
C LYS A 96 -6.25 -14.42 -20.50
N SER A 97 -5.55 -13.71 -21.40
CA SER A 97 -4.69 -14.35 -22.40
C SER A 97 -3.50 -15.08 -21.77
N ARG A 98 -3.01 -14.60 -20.61
CA ARG A 98 -1.98 -15.26 -19.80
C ARG A 98 -2.51 -16.37 -18.89
N GLY A 99 -3.84 -16.55 -18.83
CA GLY A 99 -4.47 -17.53 -17.95
C GLY A 99 -4.34 -17.17 -16.47
N PHE A 100 -4.19 -15.89 -16.14
CA PHE A 100 -4.10 -15.39 -14.76
C PHE A 100 -5.46 -15.10 -14.13
N SER A 101 -6.50 -14.95 -14.96
CA SER A 101 -7.82 -14.49 -14.53
C SER A 101 -8.91 -14.88 -15.52
N ASN A 102 -10.12 -15.17 -15.04
CA ASN A 102 -11.30 -15.33 -15.89
C ASN A 102 -12.24 -14.11 -15.85
N GLN A 103 -12.26 -13.34 -14.75
CA GLN A 103 -13.19 -12.22 -14.55
C GLN A 103 -12.53 -10.93 -14.05
N GLY A 104 -11.24 -10.98 -13.72
CA GLY A 104 -10.44 -9.88 -13.19
C GLY A 104 -9.85 -10.15 -11.81
N GLU A 105 -10.20 -11.28 -11.19
CA GLU A 105 -9.52 -11.78 -9.99
C GLU A 105 -8.05 -12.03 -10.25
N LEU A 106 -7.21 -11.76 -9.25
CA LEU A 106 -5.78 -12.09 -9.26
C LEU A 106 -5.41 -12.67 -7.90
N TYR A 107 -5.33 -14.00 -7.85
CA TYR A 107 -5.02 -14.75 -6.63
C TYR A 107 -3.55 -15.21 -6.55
N SER A 108 -2.66 -14.57 -7.32
CA SER A 108 -1.20 -14.77 -7.23
C SER A 108 -0.49 -13.42 -7.32
N ALA A 109 0.40 -13.15 -6.37
CA ALA A 109 1.26 -11.98 -6.37
C ALA A 109 2.22 -11.98 -7.57
N GLU A 110 2.72 -13.15 -7.95
CA GLU A 110 3.60 -13.34 -9.12
C GLU A 110 2.86 -13.02 -10.42
N ASN A 111 1.62 -13.50 -10.57
CA ASN A 111 0.80 -13.17 -11.74
C ASN A 111 0.49 -11.67 -11.81
N LEU A 112 0.23 -11.01 -10.66
CA LEU A 112 0.00 -9.57 -10.62
C LEU A 112 1.26 -8.78 -11.01
N ALA A 113 2.42 -9.19 -10.48
CA ALA A 113 3.71 -8.59 -10.82
C ALA A 113 4.01 -8.75 -12.32
N CYS A 114 3.93 -9.98 -12.85
CA CYS A 114 4.15 -10.26 -14.27
C CYS A 114 3.21 -9.46 -15.18
N LEU A 115 1.93 -9.36 -14.81
CA LEU A 115 0.96 -8.55 -15.54
C LEU A 115 1.33 -7.06 -15.56
N ALA A 116 1.80 -6.52 -14.43
CA ALA A 116 2.22 -5.14 -14.33
C ALA A 116 3.46 -4.85 -15.19
N GLU A 117 4.46 -5.72 -15.16
CA GLU A 117 5.68 -5.62 -15.97
C GLU A 117 5.36 -5.65 -17.46
N GLU A 118 4.50 -6.57 -17.89
CA GLU A 118 4.14 -6.72 -19.30
C GLU A 118 3.28 -5.55 -19.81
N PHE A 119 2.28 -5.13 -19.04
CA PHE A 119 1.33 -4.12 -19.49
C PHE A 119 1.91 -2.70 -19.42
N TYR A 120 2.62 -2.38 -18.35
CA TYR A 120 3.11 -1.01 -18.09
C TYR A 120 4.60 -0.84 -18.32
N GLY A 121 5.36 -1.92 -18.48
CA GLY A 121 6.81 -1.85 -18.62
C GLY A 121 7.52 -1.34 -17.37
N VAL A 122 6.97 -1.57 -16.18
CA VAL A 122 7.60 -1.28 -14.88
C VAL A 122 8.45 -2.46 -14.40
N GLU A 123 9.25 -2.27 -13.35
CA GLU A 123 9.96 -3.35 -12.66
C GLU A 123 9.14 -3.82 -11.47
N CYS A 124 8.93 -5.13 -11.33
CA CYS A 124 8.22 -5.71 -10.19
C CYS A 124 9.06 -6.77 -9.48
N SER A 125 8.85 -6.90 -8.16
CA SER A 125 9.35 -8.06 -7.41
C SER A 125 8.34 -8.46 -6.34
N VAL A 126 8.25 -9.76 -6.08
CA VAL A 126 7.42 -10.29 -5.00
C VAL A 126 8.30 -10.56 -3.79
N MET A 127 7.90 -10.03 -2.64
CA MET A 127 8.58 -10.26 -1.38
C MET A 127 7.69 -11.08 -0.44
N SER A 128 8.21 -12.20 0.03
CA SER A 128 7.60 -12.97 1.12
C SER A 128 7.96 -12.37 2.47
N ASN A 129 7.03 -12.43 3.42
CA ASN A 129 7.12 -11.88 4.77
C ASN A 129 7.46 -10.38 4.77
N GLY A 130 7.00 -9.63 3.77
CA GLY A 130 7.34 -8.21 3.62
C GLY A 130 6.78 -7.32 4.73
N LEU A 131 5.65 -7.69 5.34
CA LEU A 131 5.09 -6.95 6.48
C LEU A 131 5.77 -7.33 7.80
N GLU A 132 6.32 -8.54 7.89
CA GLU A 132 7.13 -9.01 9.01
C GLU A 132 8.45 -8.24 9.01
N ASP A 133 9.10 -8.14 7.84
CA ASP A 133 10.22 -7.24 7.56
C ASP A 133 9.74 -5.81 7.23
N HIS A 134 8.91 -5.27 8.12
CA HIS A 134 8.34 -3.92 7.97
C HIS A 134 9.41 -2.84 7.82
N HIS A 135 10.60 -2.97 8.41
CA HIS A 135 11.67 -1.97 8.27
C HIS A 135 12.14 -1.85 6.82
N SER A 136 12.39 -2.99 6.16
CA SER A 136 12.73 -3.06 4.75
C SER A 136 11.61 -2.52 3.86
N THR A 137 10.35 -2.85 4.16
CA THR A 137 9.17 -2.36 3.41
C THR A 137 8.98 -0.86 3.56
N VAL A 138 9.07 -0.33 4.79
CA VAL A 138 8.98 1.10 5.07
C VAL A 138 10.14 1.86 4.41
N SER A 139 11.36 1.33 4.48
CA SER A 139 12.53 1.91 3.79
C SER A 139 12.32 2.01 2.28
N LYS A 140 11.72 0.99 1.64
CA LYS A 140 11.39 1.02 0.21
C LYS A 140 10.29 2.02 -0.12
N LEU A 141 9.23 2.08 0.69
CA LEU A 141 8.15 3.06 0.53
C LEU A 141 8.67 4.49 0.58
N LEU A 142 9.54 4.79 1.56
CA LEU A 142 10.15 6.12 1.74
C LEU A 142 11.11 6.50 0.61
N LYS A 143 11.59 5.52 -0.17
CA LYS A 143 12.41 5.72 -1.38
C LYS A 143 11.58 5.83 -2.67
N GLY A 144 10.25 5.83 -2.58
CA GLY A 144 9.35 5.96 -3.73
C GLY A 144 8.86 4.63 -4.32
N THR A 145 9.31 3.47 -3.82
CA THR A 145 8.77 2.18 -4.28
C THR A 145 7.27 2.11 -4.00
N ALA A 146 6.45 1.76 -4.99
CA ALA A 146 5.05 1.47 -4.78
C ALA A 146 4.89 0.04 -4.25
N VAL A 147 4.05 -0.15 -3.23
CA VAL A 147 3.86 -1.46 -2.59
C VAL A 147 2.41 -1.86 -2.66
N LEU A 148 2.14 -3.03 -3.26
CA LEU A 148 0.82 -3.64 -3.27
C LEU A 148 0.76 -4.76 -2.25
N VAL A 149 -0.35 -4.82 -1.52
CA VAL A 149 -0.60 -5.82 -0.48
C VAL A 149 -1.95 -6.49 -0.73
N PRO A 150 -2.00 -7.83 -0.79
CA PRO A 150 -3.25 -8.54 -0.70
C PRO A 150 -3.64 -8.66 0.79
N TYR A 151 -4.92 -8.52 1.10
CA TYR A 151 -5.44 -8.66 2.46
C TYR A 151 -6.88 -9.18 2.43
N ASP A 152 -7.39 -9.65 3.56
CA ASP A 152 -8.77 -10.12 3.68
C ASP A 152 -9.69 -8.95 4.06
N ALA A 153 -10.63 -8.60 3.19
CA ALA A 153 -11.40 -7.37 3.33
C ALA A 153 -12.77 -7.59 3.98
N ASP A 154 -13.06 -6.84 5.04
CA ASP A 154 -14.38 -6.81 5.68
C ASP A 154 -15.39 -5.94 4.91
N LYS A 155 -16.65 -5.88 5.35
CA LYS A 155 -17.77 -5.16 4.71
C LYS A 155 -17.51 -3.67 4.64
N ASN A 156 -16.75 -3.14 5.59
CA ASN A 156 -16.26 -1.76 5.62
C ASN A 156 -14.91 -1.57 4.89
N ASN A 157 -14.42 -2.61 4.20
CA ASN A 157 -13.12 -2.71 3.53
C ASN A 157 -11.88 -2.71 4.44
N LYS A 158 -12.04 -2.68 5.77
CA LYS A 158 -10.90 -2.82 6.69
C LYS A 158 -10.36 -4.26 6.67
N PRO A 159 -9.11 -4.48 7.09
CA PRO A 159 -8.56 -5.82 7.27
C PRO A 159 -9.38 -6.63 8.29
N CYS A 160 -9.65 -7.89 7.97
CA CYS A 160 -10.24 -8.88 8.87
C CYS A 160 -9.51 -10.22 8.80
N LEU A 161 -10.05 -11.21 9.52
CA LEU A 161 -9.46 -12.55 9.71
C LEU A 161 -10.48 -13.66 9.35
N GLU A 162 -10.97 -13.66 8.10
CA GLU A 162 -11.99 -14.59 7.58
C GLU A 162 -11.39 -15.57 6.55
N ASN A 163 -10.22 -16.14 6.88
CA ASN A 163 -9.42 -17.05 6.06
C ASN A 163 -9.11 -16.63 4.60
N GLY A 164 -9.30 -15.36 4.23
CA GLY A 164 -9.08 -14.87 2.86
C GLY A 164 -10.30 -15.00 1.95
N HIS A 165 -11.49 -15.32 2.49
CA HIS A 165 -12.72 -15.45 1.70
C HIS A 165 -13.06 -14.17 0.92
N ARG A 166 -12.56 -13.02 1.39
CA ARG A 166 -12.72 -11.72 0.73
C ARG A 166 -11.38 -11.09 0.38
N ALA A 167 -10.42 -11.92 -0.02
CA ALA A 167 -9.13 -11.50 -0.54
C ALA A 167 -9.26 -10.33 -1.52
N HIS A 168 -8.46 -9.29 -1.28
CA HIS A 168 -8.53 -8.01 -1.96
C HIS A 168 -7.14 -7.39 -2.04
N TRP A 169 -6.90 -6.61 -3.09
CA TRP A 169 -5.65 -5.88 -3.27
C TRP A 169 -5.79 -4.43 -2.84
N ALA A 170 -4.75 -3.91 -2.20
CA ALA A 170 -4.60 -2.50 -1.88
C ALA A 170 -3.19 -2.00 -2.22
N LEU A 171 -3.08 -0.69 -2.42
CA LEU A 171 -1.84 0.06 -2.60
C LEU A 171 -1.48 0.75 -1.28
N LEU A 172 -0.24 0.59 -0.83
CA LEU A 172 0.36 1.42 0.21
C LEU A 172 0.84 2.72 -0.43
N THR A 173 0.15 3.83 -0.16
CA THR A 173 0.50 5.16 -0.68
C THR A 173 1.48 5.90 0.22
N GLY A 174 1.67 5.40 1.45
CA GLY A 174 2.46 6.08 2.46
C GLY A 174 2.54 5.30 3.77
N VAL A 175 3.26 5.90 4.72
CA VAL A 175 3.50 5.38 6.06
C VAL A 175 3.46 6.51 7.08
N MET A 176 2.88 6.23 8.25
CA MET A 176 3.08 6.99 9.46
C MET A 176 3.79 6.11 10.48
N CYS A 177 4.87 6.57 11.08
CA CYS A 177 5.59 5.80 12.09
C CYS A 177 6.21 6.71 13.16
N GLU A 178 6.29 6.19 14.38
CA GLU A 178 7.09 6.78 15.45
C GLU A 178 8.55 6.39 15.22
N LEU A 179 9.41 7.40 15.17
CA LEU A 179 10.84 7.22 14.97
C LEU A 179 11.57 7.54 16.27
N SER A 180 12.44 6.63 16.70
CA SER A 180 13.40 6.93 17.76
C SER A 180 14.81 6.98 17.17
N ASP A 181 15.23 8.20 16.82
CA ASP A 181 16.60 8.49 16.39
C ASP A 181 16.94 9.97 16.62
N ASN A 182 18.12 10.22 17.18
CA ASN A 182 18.66 11.56 17.41
C ASN A 182 19.41 12.12 16.19
N SER A 183 19.65 11.32 15.15
CA SER A 183 20.37 11.72 13.94
C SER A 183 19.48 12.33 12.86
N ILE A 184 18.15 12.25 13.01
CA ILE A 184 17.21 12.84 12.06
C ILE A 184 17.19 14.35 12.29
N ASP A 185 17.53 15.12 11.27
CA ASP A 185 17.32 16.56 11.28
C ASP A 185 15.84 16.87 10.98
N TRP A 186 15.09 17.09 12.06
CA TRP A 186 13.65 17.33 11.97
C TRP A 186 13.28 18.69 11.37
N THR A 187 14.26 19.60 11.19
CA THR A 187 14.02 20.91 10.55
C THR A 187 13.77 20.79 9.05
N LEU A 188 14.08 19.63 8.45
CA LEU A 188 13.84 19.33 7.05
C LEU A 188 12.38 18.97 6.73
N PHE A 189 11.53 18.83 7.74
CA PHE A 189 10.15 18.40 7.58
C PHE A 189 9.16 19.51 7.97
N GLU A 190 7.99 19.52 7.34
CA GLU A 190 6.88 20.38 7.75
C GLU A 190 6.35 19.85 9.09
N GLN A 191 6.35 20.68 10.13
CA GLN A 191 5.77 20.34 11.42
C GLN A 191 4.27 20.60 11.43
N ASP A 192 3.49 19.69 12.01
CA ASP A 192 2.06 19.90 12.18
C ASP A 192 1.74 20.97 13.22
N VAL A 193 0.75 21.80 12.92
CA VAL A 193 0.33 22.92 13.78
C VAL A 193 -0.44 22.48 15.02
N ASP A 194 -1.21 21.40 14.93
CA ASP A 194 -2.08 20.92 16.02
C ASP A 194 -1.38 19.83 16.86
N VAL A 195 -0.48 19.06 16.25
CA VAL A 195 0.27 17.97 16.89
C VAL A 195 1.78 18.20 16.70
N PRO A 196 2.47 18.93 17.58
CA PRO A 196 3.88 19.34 17.39
C PRO A 196 4.88 18.18 17.30
N THR A 197 4.48 16.96 17.65
CA THR A 197 5.29 15.75 17.50
C THR A 197 5.15 15.09 16.13
N LEU A 198 4.23 15.56 15.27
CA LEU A 198 4.01 15.05 13.92
C LEU A 198 4.71 15.92 12.86
N PHE A 199 5.43 15.27 11.98
CA PHE A 199 6.19 15.87 10.89
C PHE A 199 5.82 15.22 9.55
N TYR A 200 5.81 16.01 8.48
CA TYR A 200 5.46 15.58 7.13
C TYR A 200 6.69 15.56 6.21
N ALA A 201 6.95 14.41 5.59
CA ALA A 201 7.89 14.30 4.49
C ALA A 201 7.26 14.79 3.18
N SER A 202 8.04 15.51 2.37
CA SER A 202 7.60 15.89 1.02
C SER A 202 7.37 14.63 0.18
N PRO A 203 6.26 14.51 -0.56
CA PRO A 203 5.98 13.39 -1.45
C PRO A 203 7.06 13.16 -2.54
N SER A 204 7.77 14.22 -2.93
CA SER A 204 8.83 14.19 -3.95
C SER A 204 10.23 13.91 -3.39
N GLN A 205 10.38 13.85 -2.07
CA GLN A 205 11.67 13.64 -1.43
C GLN A 205 11.83 12.17 -1.06
N SER A 206 12.80 11.50 -1.68
CA SER A 206 13.25 10.20 -1.18
C SER A 206 13.84 10.39 0.22
N PHE A 207 13.34 9.65 1.20
CA PHE A 207 13.87 9.67 2.56
C PHE A 207 14.53 8.33 2.89
N VAL A 208 15.79 8.39 3.29
CA VAL A 208 16.54 7.21 3.73
C VAL A 208 16.52 7.19 5.25
N LEU A 209 15.88 6.16 5.81
CA LEU A 209 15.94 5.92 7.26
C LEU A 209 17.39 5.76 7.72
N PRO A 210 17.81 6.45 8.79
CA PRO A 210 19.14 6.23 9.36
C PRO A 210 19.32 4.76 9.79
N PRO A 211 20.55 4.22 9.75
CA PRO A 211 20.80 2.79 10.04
C PRO A 211 20.34 2.30 11.42
N ASN A 212 20.38 3.18 12.44
CA ASN A 212 20.00 2.84 13.82
C ASN A 212 18.57 3.29 14.17
N CYS A 213 17.84 3.82 13.20
CA CYS A 213 16.48 4.29 13.41
C CYS A 213 15.56 3.10 13.65
N THR A 214 14.91 3.07 14.82
CA THR A 214 13.89 2.06 15.11
C THR A 214 12.50 2.61 14.81
N LEU A 215 11.68 1.78 14.17
CA LEU A 215 10.30 2.07 13.84
C LEU A 215 9.40 1.52 14.93
N GLN A 216 8.59 2.39 15.53
CA GLN A 216 7.55 2.01 16.47
C GLN A 216 6.20 2.48 15.94
N HIS A 217 5.12 1.84 16.40
CA HIS A 217 3.75 2.23 16.05
C HIS A 217 3.58 2.55 14.56
N VAL A 218 3.78 1.53 13.71
CA VAL A 218 3.75 1.70 12.25
C VAL A 218 2.32 1.60 11.72
N TYR A 219 1.95 2.56 10.89
CA TYR A 219 0.68 2.63 10.18
C TYR A 219 0.95 2.87 8.69
N PHE A 220 0.11 2.30 7.84
CA PHE A 220 0.18 2.53 6.41
C PHE A 220 -1.01 3.35 5.93
N CYS A 221 -0.74 4.26 5.00
CA CYS A 221 -1.77 4.93 4.21
C CYS A 221 -2.15 4.00 3.05
N ILE A 222 -3.44 3.69 2.94
CA ILE A 222 -3.94 2.63 2.08
C ILE A 222 -4.98 3.16 1.11
N LYS A 223 -4.85 2.72 -0.15
CA LYS A 223 -5.85 2.96 -1.19
C LYS A 223 -6.27 1.66 -1.86
N HIS A 224 -7.54 1.53 -2.21
CA HIS A 224 -8.07 0.32 -2.83
C HIS A 224 -9.25 0.64 -3.76
N GLY A 225 -9.57 -0.25 -4.70
CA GLY A 225 -10.54 0.02 -5.77
C GLY A 225 -12.02 0.09 -5.37
N LYS A 226 -12.36 0.07 -4.07
CA LYS A 226 -13.76 0.07 -3.59
C LYS A 226 -14.19 1.37 -2.91
N SER A 227 -13.26 2.30 -2.69
CA SER A 227 -13.51 3.54 -1.95
C SER A 227 -12.69 4.65 -2.56
N ASN A 228 -13.23 5.88 -2.55
CA ASN A 228 -12.48 7.08 -2.92
C ASN A 228 -11.53 7.57 -1.83
N HIS A 229 -11.60 6.96 -0.65
CA HIS A 229 -10.92 7.42 0.54
C HIS A 229 -9.62 6.66 0.77
N THR A 230 -8.60 7.40 1.20
CA THR A 230 -7.37 6.81 1.73
C THR A 230 -7.57 6.51 3.21
N ALA A 231 -7.36 5.26 3.60
CA ALA A 231 -7.47 4.83 4.99
C ALA A 231 -6.09 4.75 5.65
N VAL A 232 -6.03 4.88 6.98
CA VAL A 232 -4.81 4.62 7.75
C VAL A 232 -5.01 3.38 8.61
N TRP A 233 -4.24 2.31 8.35
CA TRP A 233 -4.34 1.03 9.08
C TRP A 233 -3.05 0.71 9.81
N THR A 234 -3.15 0.03 10.96
CA THR A 234 -1.97 -0.45 11.70
C THR A 234 -1.26 -1.53 10.88
N LEU A 235 0.08 -1.57 10.98
CA LEU A 235 0.89 -2.67 10.49
C LEU A 235 0.34 -4.02 10.95
N GLU A 236 0.02 -4.15 12.23
CA GLU A 236 -0.41 -5.42 12.82
C GLU A 236 -1.73 -5.94 12.22
N SER A 237 -2.72 -5.06 12.01
CA SER A 237 -4.00 -5.47 11.41
C SER A 237 -3.83 -5.93 9.97
N LEU A 238 -2.99 -5.24 9.20
CA LEU A 238 -2.74 -5.57 7.80
C LEU A 238 -1.91 -6.84 7.68
N LYS A 239 -0.86 -6.98 8.49
CA LYS A 239 0.01 -8.15 8.58
C LYS A 239 -0.78 -9.41 8.92
N SER A 240 -1.58 -9.37 10.00
CA SER A 240 -2.42 -10.49 10.40
C SER A 240 -3.44 -10.86 9.31
N SER A 241 -4.03 -9.88 8.64
CA SER A 241 -4.98 -10.13 7.54
C SER A 241 -4.32 -10.73 6.29
N ASN A 242 -3.11 -10.27 5.92
CA ASN A 242 -2.33 -10.82 4.83
C ASN A 242 -1.86 -12.27 5.13
N ALA A 243 -1.43 -12.55 6.36
CA ALA A 243 -1.06 -13.89 6.81
C ALA A 243 -2.27 -14.85 6.86
N ASN A 244 -3.48 -14.31 6.99
CA ASN A 244 -4.73 -15.08 7.00
C ASN A 244 -5.31 -15.37 5.60
N LEU A 245 -4.62 -15.03 4.50
CA LEU A 245 -5.06 -15.39 3.15
C LEU A 245 -4.81 -16.87 2.83
N LEU A 246 -5.67 -17.74 3.36
CA LEU A 246 -5.44 -19.18 3.36
C LEU A 246 -6.16 -19.89 2.21
N GLU A 247 -7.41 -19.51 1.94
CA GLU A 247 -8.26 -20.22 0.99
C GLU A 247 -9.24 -19.30 0.25
N LEU A 248 -9.56 -19.67 -0.99
CA LEU A 248 -10.69 -19.10 -1.72
C LEU A 248 -11.99 -19.40 -0.97
N ASP A 249 -12.88 -18.41 -0.94
CA ASP A 249 -14.24 -18.57 -0.42
C ASP A 249 -14.90 -19.87 -0.96
N PRO A 250 -15.44 -20.74 -0.08
CA PRO A 250 -16.01 -22.02 -0.50
C PRO A 250 -17.10 -21.89 -1.56
N LYS A 251 -17.91 -20.82 -1.55
CA LYS A 251 -18.96 -20.61 -2.56
C LYS A 251 -18.35 -20.24 -3.91
N ARG A 252 -17.30 -19.42 -3.92
CA ARG A 252 -16.52 -19.13 -5.13
C ARG A 252 -15.86 -20.40 -5.67
N ARG A 253 -15.28 -21.24 -4.80
CA ARG A 253 -14.68 -22.52 -5.21
C ARG A 253 -15.70 -23.43 -5.88
N LEU A 254 -16.90 -23.57 -5.30
CA LEU A 254 -18.00 -24.36 -5.88
C LEU A 254 -18.48 -23.83 -7.24
N ALA A 255 -18.41 -22.51 -7.46
CA ALA A 255 -18.77 -21.92 -8.76
C ALA A 255 -17.78 -22.24 -9.88
N GLY A 256 -16.54 -22.65 -9.57
CA GLY A 256 -15.58 -23.23 -10.51
C GLY A 256 -15.02 -22.30 -11.60
N ASN A 257 -15.33 -21.01 -11.59
CA ASN A 257 -14.94 -20.07 -12.65
C ASN A 257 -13.85 -19.07 -12.25
N TRP A 258 -12.95 -19.47 -11.34
CA TRP A 258 -11.89 -18.61 -10.80
C TRP A 258 -10.53 -19.22 -11.06
N VAL A 259 -9.56 -18.40 -11.48
CA VAL A 259 -8.18 -18.84 -11.64
C VAL A 259 -7.45 -18.72 -10.31
N VAL A 260 -7.14 -19.85 -9.68
CA VAL A 260 -6.45 -19.92 -8.39
C VAL A 260 -5.19 -20.79 -8.54
N PRO A 261 -4.05 -20.45 -7.89
CA PRO A 261 -2.91 -21.34 -7.80
C PRO A 261 -3.26 -22.73 -7.23
N ARG A 262 -2.45 -23.75 -7.56
CA ARG A 262 -2.71 -25.15 -7.17
C ARG A 262 -2.91 -25.35 -5.66
N ASP A 263 -2.16 -24.60 -4.85
CA ASP A 263 -2.21 -24.63 -3.38
C ASP A 263 -2.92 -23.40 -2.80
N ASP A 264 -3.88 -22.87 -3.55
CA ASP A 264 -4.80 -21.81 -3.15
C ASP A 264 -4.15 -20.45 -2.83
N LEU A 265 -4.88 -19.58 -2.12
CA LEU A 265 -4.41 -18.27 -1.67
C LEU A 265 -3.17 -18.36 -0.77
N ARG A 266 -3.00 -19.48 -0.05
CA ARG A 266 -1.83 -19.70 0.80
C ARG A 266 -0.52 -19.61 0.01
N VAL A 267 -0.46 -20.21 -1.18
CA VAL A 267 0.72 -20.08 -2.03
C VAL A 267 0.65 -18.81 -2.87
N GLY A 268 -0.54 -18.37 -3.28
CA GLY A 268 -0.69 -17.22 -4.16
C GLY A 268 -0.40 -15.86 -3.51
N LEU A 269 -0.87 -15.64 -2.28
CA LEU A 269 -1.01 -14.31 -1.67
C LEU A 269 -0.52 -14.23 -0.22
N CYS A 270 -0.65 -15.29 0.56
CA CYS A 270 -0.32 -15.28 1.99
C CYS A 270 1.11 -14.82 2.25
N GLN A 271 1.28 -13.85 3.17
CA GLN A 271 2.59 -13.29 3.53
C GLN A 271 3.33 -12.68 2.34
N LYS A 272 2.66 -12.32 1.23
CA LYS A 272 3.31 -11.73 0.06
C LYS A 272 2.90 -10.28 -0.11
N ILE A 273 3.85 -9.48 -0.58
CA ILE A 273 3.64 -8.13 -1.12
C ILE A 273 4.28 -8.05 -2.50
N VAL A 274 3.80 -7.13 -3.33
CA VAL A 274 4.43 -6.79 -4.61
C VAL A 274 5.06 -5.42 -4.49
N LEU A 275 6.35 -5.33 -4.81
CA LEU A 275 7.11 -4.10 -4.91
C LEU A 275 7.18 -3.68 -6.38
N MET A 276 6.95 -2.41 -6.66
CA MET A 276 6.94 -1.85 -8.01
C MET A 276 7.77 -0.57 -8.07
N SER A 277 8.59 -0.43 -9.11
CA SER A 277 9.39 0.76 -9.38
C SER A 277 9.44 1.09 -10.87
N GLY A 278 9.81 2.33 -11.19
CA GLY A 278 10.15 2.73 -12.55
C GLY A 278 11.35 1.93 -13.08
N LYS A 279 11.49 1.84 -14.41
CA LYS A 279 12.64 1.16 -15.01
C LYS A 279 13.92 1.95 -14.75
N SER A 280 14.91 1.28 -14.18
CA SER A 280 16.26 1.85 -14.15
C SER A 280 16.88 1.67 -15.53
N TYR A 281 16.91 2.72 -16.35
CA TYR A 281 17.75 2.70 -17.55
C TYR A 281 19.21 2.62 -17.09
N LYS A 282 19.78 1.40 -17.05
CA LYS A 282 21.22 1.25 -17.00
C LYS A 282 21.76 1.95 -18.23
N THR A 283 22.46 3.06 -18.02
CA THR A 283 23.28 3.69 -19.05
C THR A 283 24.36 2.66 -19.39
N GLU A 284 24.13 1.85 -20.41
CA GLU A 284 25.18 1.09 -21.06
C GLU A 284 26.10 2.12 -21.70
N TYR A 285 27.13 2.52 -20.97
CA TYR A 285 28.32 3.11 -21.57
C TYR A 285 28.92 2.04 -22.47
N GLN A 286 28.62 2.13 -23.78
CA GLN A 286 29.40 1.45 -24.80
C GLN A 286 30.81 2.04 -24.76
N LEU A 287 31.79 1.15 -24.55
CA LEU A 287 33.23 1.41 -24.53
C LEU A 287 33.73 1.99 -25.86
#